data_AF-A0A7R8X1B5-F1
#
_entry.id   AF-A0A7R8X1B5-F1
#
_cell.length_a   1.000
_cell.length_b   1.000
_cell.length_c   1.000
_cell.angle_alpha   90.00
_cell.angle_beta   90.00
_cell.angle_gamma   90.00
#
_symmetry.space_group_name_H-M   'P 1'
#
loop_
_entity.id
_entity.type
_entity.pdbx_description
1 polymer ?
#
loop_
_entity_poly.entity_id
_entity_poly.type
_entity_poly.pdbx_seq_one_letter_code
_entity_poly.pdbx_strand_id
1 'polypeptide(L)' 'MENFAPAEENTYAMSVWRRIEEKLTGRDPRRGEVLTVEKQVDLLISEARDVEKLCLLYEGWTSWV' A
#
# COMPACT_ATOMS: atom_id res chain seq x y z
N MET A 1 21.40 -36.61 -10.18
CA MET A 1 21.20 -35.28 -9.56
C MET A 1 19.75 -34.92 -9.78
N GLU A 2 18.94 -35.06 -8.73
CA GLU A 2 17.55 -34.58 -8.75
C GLU A 2 17.55 -33.07 -9.00
N ASN A 3 16.87 -32.65 -10.06
CA ASN A 3 16.55 -31.26 -10.29
C ASN A 3 15.55 -30.86 -9.21
N PHE A 4 16.02 -30.17 -8.17
CA PHE A 4 15.14 -29.45 -7.26
C PHE A 4 14.37 -28.43 -8.12
N ALA A 5 13.11 -28.74 -8.41
CA ALA A 5 12.19 -27.75 -8.96
C ALA A 5 12.23 -26.51 -8.04
N PRO A 6 12.26 -25.28 -8.59
CA PRO A 6 12.18 -24.09 -7.76
C PRO A 6 10.92 -24.21 -6.90
N ALA A 7 11.07 -24.04 -5.58
CA ALA A 7 9.94 -23.97 -4.68
C ALA A 7 8.96 -22.94 -5.24
N GLU A 8 7.69 -23.34 -5.37
CA GLU A 8 6.61 -22.46 -5.82
C GLU A 8 6.72 -21.13 -5.06
N GLU A 9 7.06 -20.05 -5.76
CA GLU A 9 7.25 -18.75 -5.10
C GLU A 9 5.95 -18.37 -4.39
N ASN A 10 6.04 -18.02 -3.11
CA ASN A 10 4.89 -17.57 -2.34
C ASN A 10 4.39 -16.24 -2.92
N THR A 11 3.39 -16.33 -3.80
CA THR A 11 2.81 -15.19 -4.52
C THR A 11 2.30 -14.11 -3.58
N TYR A 12 1.79 -14.48 -2.40
CA TYR A 12 1.39 -13.54 -1.37
C TYR A 12 2.60 -12.77 -0.82
N ALA A 13 3.68 -13.47 -0.45
CA ALA A 13 4.89 -12.83 0.03
C ALA A 13 5.49 -11.87 -1.02
N MET A 14 5.51 -12.31 -2.28
CA MET A 14 5.97 -11.46 -3.40
C MET A 14 5.10 -10.22 -3.59
N SER A 15 3.77 -10.34 -3.42
CA SER A 15 2.86 -9.19 -3.50
C SER A 15 3.11 -8.17 -2.37
N VAL A 16 3.39 -8.66 -1.15
CA VAL A 16 3.70 -7.81 0.01
C VAL A 16 5.04 -7.10 -0.21
N TRP A 17 6.08 -7.83 -0.64
CA TRP A 17 7.38 -7.26 -0.97
C TRP A 17 7.27 -6.15 -2.01
N ARG A 18 6.58 -6.43 -3.13
CA ARG A 18 6.34 -5.44 -4.19
C ARG A 18 5.60 -4.20 -3.67
N ARG A 19 4.59 -4.40 -2.81
CA ARG A 19 3.83 -3.27 -2.24
C ARG A 19 4.69 -2.41 -1.31
N ILE A 20 5.65 -3.01 -0.59
CA ILE A 20 6.63 -2.27 0.23
C ILE A 20 7.55 -1.46 -0.68
N GLU A 21 8.10 -2.06 -1.73
CA GLU A 21 8.97 -1.39 -2.69
C GLU A 21 8.27 -0.19 -3.37
N GLU A 22 7.02 -0.36 -3.81
CA GLU A 22 6.19 0.72 -4.37
C GLU A 22 6.05 1.89 -3.39
N LYS A 23 5.82 1.62 -2.10
CA LYS A 23 5.71 2.64 -1.07
C LYS A 23 7.03 3.37 -0.82
N LEU A 24 8.15 2.63 -0.77
CA LEU A 24 9.48 3.21 -0.50
C LEU A 24 10.03 4.02 -1.68
N THR A 25 9.63 3.67 -2.91
CA THR A 25 10.10 4.33 -4.13
C THR A 25 9.16 5.43 -4.63
N GLY A 26 8.03 5.66 -3.95
CA GLY A 26 7.00 6.62 -4.35
C GLY A 26 6.25 6.23 -5.63
N ARG A 27 6.30 4.95 -6.04
CA ARG A 27 5.72 4.43 -7.29
C ARG A 27 4.39 3.74 -7.04
N ASP A 28 3.38 4.49 -6.57
CA ASP A 28 2.06 3.89 -6.41
C ASP A 28 1.40 3.65 -7.79
N PRO A 29 1.08 2.40 -8.15
CA PRO A 29 0.49 2.08 -9.45
C PRO A 29 -0.88 2.73 -9.68
N ARG A 30 -1.57 3.19 -8.62
CA ARG A 30 -2.85 3.90 -8.72
C ARG A 30 -2.70 5.35 -9.20
N ARG A 31 -1.50 5.92 -9.13
CA ARG A 31 -1.26 7.35 -9.36
C ARG A 31 -0.56 7.65 -10.68
N GLY A 32 0.07 6.66 -11.30
CA GLY A 32 0.69 6.81 -12.63
C GLY A 32 1.91 7.74 -12.67
N GLU A 33 2.35 8.27 -11.53
CA GLU A 33 3.51 9.15 -11.37
C GLU A 33 4.39 8.68 -10.22
N VAL A 34 5.69 9.04 -10.26
CA VAL A 34 6.61 8.84 -9.13
C VAL A 34 6.49 10.06 -8.22
N LEU A 35 6.09 9.84 -6.97
CA LEU A 35 5.87 10.90 -6.00
C LEU A 35 7.17 11.32 -5.31
N THR A 36 7.33 12.62 -5.04
CA THR A 36 8.30 13.08 -4.04
C THR A 36 7.82 12.72 -2.63
N VAL A 37 8.73 12.75 -1.65
CA VAL A 37 8.38 12.48 -0.25
C VAL A 37 7.31 13.45 0.25
N GLU A 38 7.45 14.75 -0.06
CA GLU A 38 6.50 15.78 0.34
C GLU A 38 5.12 15.50 -0.23
N LYS A 39 5.05 15.14 -1.53
CA LYS A 39 3.78 14.83 -2.17
C LYS A 39 3.15 13.55 -1.63
N GLN A 40 3.95 12.52 -1.38
CA GLN A 40 3.49 11.28 -0.80
C GLN A 40 2.90 11.49 0.60
N VAL A 41 3.57 12.28 1.44
CA VAL A 41 3.09 12.62 2.80
C VAL A 41 1.80 13.43 2.74
N ASP A 42 1.74 14.46 1.89
CA ASP A 42 0.55 15.30 1.71
C ASP A 42 -0.67 14.47 1.29
N LEU A 43 -0.48 13.56 0.32
CA LEU A 43 -1.54 12.66 -0.14
C LEU A 43 -1.99 11.71 0.98
N LEU A 44 -1.07 11.10 1.72
CA LEU A 44 -1.42 10.18 2.81
C LEU A 44 -2.24 10.88 3.90
N ILE A 45 -1.85 12.09 4.28
CA ILE A 45 -2.58 12.88 5.28
C ILE A 45 -3.96 13.29 4.74
N SER A 46 -4.03 13.74 3.49
CA SER A 46 -5.29 14.12 2.85
C SER A 46 -6.26 12.94 2.79
N GLU A 47 -5.79 11.76 2.36
CA GLU A 47 -6.60 10.55 2.31
C GLU A 47 -7.03 10.05 3.70
N ALA A 48 -6.17 10.16 4.71
CA ALA A 48 -6.49 9.76 6.08
C ALA A 48 -7.49 10.71 6.77
N ARG A 49 -7.64 11.94 6.27
CA ARG A 49 -8.57 12.96 6.80
C ARG A 49 -9.85 13.09 5.98
N ASP A 50 -9.98 12.32 4.91
CA ASP A 50 -11.13 12.33 4.02
C ASP A 50 -12.37 11.78 4.75
N VAL A 51 -13.37 12.64 4.96
CA VAL A 51 -14.61 12.29 5.65
C VAL A 51 -15.34 11.15 4.94
N GLU A 52 -15.30 11.10 3.61
CA GLU A 52 -15.96 10.03 2.85
C GLU A 52 -15.33 8.66 3.15
N LYS A 53 -14.01 8.62 3.40
CA LYS A 53 -13.32 7.39 3.80
C LYS A 53 -13.53 7.07 5.28
N LEU A 54 -13.50 8.08 6.14
CA LEU A 54 -13.71 7.90 7.58
C LEU A 54 -15.10 7.37 7.91
N CYS A 55 -16.13 7.77 7.14
CA CYS A 55 -17.50 7.27 7.28
C CYS A 55 -17.67 5.79 6.85
N LEU A 56 -16.71 5.21 6.11
CA LEU A 56 -16.75 3.82 5.67
C LEU A 56 -16.01 2.87 6.63
N LEU A 57 -15.34 3.40 7.65
CA LEU A 57 -14.69 2.58 8.65
C LEU A 57 -15.73 1.81 9.47
N TYR A 58 -15.39 0.58 9.86
CA TYR A 58 -16.21 -0.21 10.77
C TYR A 58 -16.47 0.58 12.06
N GLU A 59 -17.71 0.57 12.56
CA GLU A 59 -18.17 1.44 13.67
C GLU A 59 -17.29 1.35 14.93
N GLY A 60 -16.71 0.18 15.21
CA GLY A 60 -15.81 -0.02 16.35
C GLY A 60 -14.47 0.75 16.27
N TRP A 61 -14.15 1.37 15.13
CA TRP A 61 -13.00 2.27 14.98
C TRP A 61 -13.27 3.70 15.45
N THR A 62 -14.54 4.06 15.72
CA THR A 62 -14.94 5.36 16.29
C THR A 62 -14.28 6.56 15.60
N SER A 63 -14.41 6.65 14.28
CA SER A 63 -13.72 7.65 13.45
C SER A 63 -14.11 9.12 13.70
N TRP A 64 -15.10 9.34 14.56
CA TRP A 64 -15.68 10.64 14.91
C TRP A 64 -15.23 11.18 16.29
N VAL A 65 -14.46 10.41 17.05
CA VAL A 65 -14.02 10.76 18.42
C VAL A 65 -12.63 11.38 18.43
#